data_AF-Q4Q7M8-F1
#
_entry.id   AF-Q4Q7M8-F1
#
_cell.length_a   1.000
_cell.length_b   1.000
_cell.length_c   1.000
_cell.angle_alpha   90.00
_cell.angle_beta   90.00
_cell.angle_gamma   90.00
#
_symmetry.space_group_name_H-M   'P 1'
#
loop_
_entity.id
_entity.type
_entity.pdbx_description
1 polymer ?
#
loop_
_entity_poly.entity_id
_entity_poly.type
_entity_poly.pdbx_seq_one_letter_code
_entity_poly.pdbx_strand_id
1 'polypeptide(L)'
;MDAPEWTKDAQSIQGAKDYVRQASIVDFYEMICRNIFTHHPANLTEFCLRIVKDIMNGTEITSAADFQPKRIDDNKYMRDMAMCSFLDGWILELLRERPGTHLERMEFHKRYLEGLQSESDTGK
;
A
#
# COMPACT_ATOMS: atom_id res chain seq x y z
N MET A 1 20.69 -7.08 11.99
CA MET A 1 19.37 -7.20 11.34
C MET A 1 19.31 -8.62 10.82
N ASP A 2 18.49 -9.46 11.42
CA ASP A 2 18.27 -10.82 10.91
C ASP A 2 17.46 -10.74 9.61
N ALA A 3 17.81 -11.59 8.65
CA ALA A 3 17.08 -11.65 7.39
C ALA A 3 15.62 -12.04 7.68
N PRO A 4 14.62 -11.41 7.04
CA PRO A 4 13.21 -11.74 7.26
C PRO A 4 12.96 -13.23 7.04
N GLU A 5 12.11 -13.87 7.86
CA GLU A 5 11.88 -15.32 7.78
C GLU A 5 11.49 -15.81 6.38
N TRP A 6 10.85 -14.96 5.59
CA TRP A 6 10.44 -15.28 4.23
C TRP A 6 11.59 -15.35 3.20
N THR A 7 12.79 -14.97 3.59
CA THR A 7 14.02 -15.06 2.76
C THR A 7 14.86 -16.31 3.05
N LYS A 8 14.46 -17.14 4.03
CA LYS A 8 15.31 -18.21 4.56
C LYS A 8 15.61 -19.35 3.58
N ASP A 9 14.66 -19.65 2.69
CA ASP A 9 14.78 -20.70 1.68
C ASP A 9 13.89 -20.42 0.47
N ALA A 10 14.12 -21.17 -0.63
CA ALA A 10 13.38 -21.01 -1.87
C ALA A 10 11.87 -21.24 -1.70
N GLN A 11 11.47 -22.14 -0.79
CA GLN A 11 10.06 -22.43 -0.51
C GLN A 11 9.38 -21.25 0.19
N SER A 12 10.08 -20.59 1.11
CA SER A 12 9.61 -19.43 1.86
C SER A 12 9.51 -18.20 0.97
N ILE A 13 10.44 -18.04 0.03
CA ILE A 13 10.39 -17.03 -1.04
C ILE A 13 9.19 -17.30 -1.96
N GLN A 14 8.97 -18.56 -2.34
CA GLN A 14 7.84 -18.92 -3.18
C GLN A 14 6.51 -18.65 -2.47
N GLY A 15 6.38 -19.04 -1.19
CA GLY A 15 5.20 -18.74 -0.38
C GLY A 15 4.96 -17.24 -0.20
N ALA A 16 6.02 -16.43 -0.08
CA ALA A 16 5.90 -14.97 -0.07
C ALA A 16 5.33 -14.45 -1.40
N LYS A 17 5.88 -14.92 -2.54
CA LYS A 17 5.39 -14.56 -3.88
C LYS A 17 3.93 -14.96 -4.07
N ASP A 18 3.55 -16.16 -3.67
CA ASP A 18 2.19 -16.67 -3.81
C ASP A 18 1.22 -15.85 -2.95
N TYR A 19 1.66 -15.40 -1.78
CA TYR A 19 0.89 -14.49 -0.95
C TYR A 19 0.63 -13.14 -1.62
N VAL A 20 1.66 -12.40 -2.06
CA VAL A 20 1.44 -11.10 -2.73
C VAL A 20 0.74 -11.19 -4.08
N ARG A 21 0.78 -12.36 -4.74
CA ARG A 21 0.08 -12.61 -6.01
C ARG A 21 -1.39 -12.96 -5.84
N GLN A 22 -1.90 -13.08 -4.61
CA GLN A 22 -3.34 -13.24 -4.41
C GLN A 22 -4.05 -12.05 -5.05
N ALA A 23 -5.07 -12.33 -5.88
CA ALA A 23 -5.80 -11.30 -6.63
C ALA A 23 -6.23 -10.13 -5.74
N SER A 24 -6.81 -10.43 -4.58
CA SER A 24 -7.23 -9.41 -3.61
C SER A 24 -6.13 -8.46 -3.11
N ILE A 25 -4.87 -8.91 -3.08
CA ILE A 25 -3.73 -8.06 -2.66
C ILE A 25 -3.26 -7.22 -3.84
N VAL A 26 -3.14 -7.83 -5.03
CA VAL A 26 -2.78 -7.12 -6.26
C VAL A 26 -3.80 -6.03 -6.56
N ASP A 27 -5.09 -6.37 -6.57
CA ASP A 27 -6.20 -5.46 -6.85
C ASP A 27 -6.22 -4.27 -5.88
N PHE A 28 -5.92 -4.52 -4.60
CA PHE A 28 -5.84 -3.47 -3.59
C PHE A 28 -4.73 -2.46 -3.91
N TYR A 29 -3.50 -2.93 -4.16
CA TYR A 29 -2.37 -2.03 -4.44
C TYR A 29 -2.51 -1.35 -5.81
N GLU A 30 -3.11 -2.01 -6.80
CA GLU A 30 -3.44 -1.39 -8.09
C GLU A 30 -4.46 -0.25 -7.92
N MET A 31 -5.51 -0.48 -7.13
CA MET A 31 -6.49 0.55 -6.77
C MET A 31 -5.82 1.72 -6.04
N ILE A 32 -4.95 1.47 -5.06
CA ILE A 32 -4.20 2.51 -4.35
C ILE A 32 -3.34 3.32 -5.33
N CYS A 33 -2.54 2.65 -6.17
CA CYS A 33 -1.68 3.33 -7.15
C CYS A 33 -2.51 4.20 -8.10
N ARG A 34 -3.63 3.68 -8.61
CA ARG A 34 -4.54 4.42 -9.49
C ARG A 34 -5.07 5.68 -8.81
N ASN A 35 -5.47 5.59 -7.54
CA ASN A 35 -5.95 6.75 -6.80
C ASN A 35 -4.84 7.78 -6.56
N ILE A 36 -3.62 7.34 -6.23
CA ILE A 36 -2.47 8.23 -6.06
C ILE A 36 -2.16 8.98 -7.37
N PHE A 37 -2.12 8.29 -8.51
CA PHE A 37 -1.85 8.92 -9.81
C PHE A 37 -3.00 9.78 -10.32
N THR A 38 -4.24 9.53 -9.89
CA THR A 38 -5.39 10.37 -10.26
C THR A 38 -5.40 11.68 -9.47
N HIS A 39 -5.01 11.64 -8.19
CA HIS A 39 -5.21 12.76 -7.27
C HIS A 39 -3.93 13.52 -6.88
N HIS A 40 -2.74 12.96 -7.14
CA HIS A 40 -1.43 13.51 -6.78
C HIS A 40 -1.38 14.11 -5.36
N PRO A 41 -1.76 13.36 -4.32
CA PRO A 41 -1.85 13.89 -2.96
C PRO A 41 -0.49 14.38 -2.44
N ALA A 42 -0.49 15.52 -1.73
CA ALA A 42 0.71 16.03 -1.06
C ALA A 42 1.13 15.22 0.18
N ASN A 43 0.28 14.30 0.66
CA ASN A 43 0.57 13.39 1.76
C ASN A 43 0.03 11.99 1.42
N LEU A 44 0.94 11.06 1.08
CA LEU A 44 0.59 9.69 0.69
C LEU A 44 -0.07 8.93 1.86
N THR A 45 0.50 9.03 3.06
CA THR A 45 0.02 8.32 4.25
C THR A 45 -1.41 8.71 4.61
N GLU A 46 -1.67 10.01 4.72
CA GLU A 46 -3.00 10.52 5.07
C GLU A 46 -4.04 10.15 4.00
N PHE A 47 -3.69 10.31 2.72
CA PHE A 47 -4.57 9.99 1.61
C PHE A 47 -4.92 8.50 1.54
N CYS A 48 -3.92 7.62 1.66
CA CYS A 48 -4.14 6.17 1.66
C CYS A 48 -4.91 5.73 2.90
N LEU A 49 -4.67 6.33 4.07
CA LEU A 49 -5.39 5.99 5.31
C LEU A 49 -6.87 6.34 5.19
N ARG A 50 -7.19 7.48 4.57
CA ARG A 50 -8.58 7.86 4.29
C ARG A 50 -9.26 6.80 3.40
N ILE A 51 -8.62 6.40 2.29
CA ILE A 51 -9.16 5.36 1.39
C ILE A 51 -9.43 4.06 2.16
N VAL A 52 -8.48 3.62 2.99
CA VAL A 52 -8.65 2.40 3.79
C VAL A 52 -9.84 2.53 4.75
N LYS A 53 -9.97 3.67 5.44
CA LYS A 53 -11.10 3.94 6.35
C LYS A 53 -12.43 3.98 5.60
N ASP A 54 -12.47 4.57 4.41
CA ASP A 54 -13.67 4.64 3.57
C ASP A 54 -14.13 3.23 3.15
N ILE A 55 -13.21 2.37 2.70
CA ILE A 55 -13.49 0.96 2.36
C ILE A 55 -14.03 0.20 3.58
N MET A 56 -13.38 0.35 4.75
CA MET A 56 -13.82 -0.29 5.98
C MET A 56 -15.22 0.17 6.43
N ASN A 57 -15.61 1.39 6.09
CA ASN A 57 -16.95 1.94 6.34
C ASN A 57 -17.97 1.56 5.26
N GLY A 58 -17.59 0.75 4.27
CA GLY A 58 -18.47 0.30 3.18
C GLY A 58 -18.64 1.32 2.06
N THR A 59 -17.77 2.33 1.96
CA THR A 59 -17.81 3.30 0.86
C THR A 59 -17.17 2.69 -0.38
N GLU A 60 -17.90 2.69 -1.50
CA GLU A 60 -17.33 2.30 -2.79
C GLU A 60 -16.33 3.37 -3.26
N ILE A 61 -15.05 2.99 -3.35
CA ILE A 61 -14.02 3.79 -4.00
C ILE A 61 -14.20 3.63 -5.51
N THR A 62 -15.05 4.47 -6.09
CA THR A 62 -15.23 4.50 -7.55
C THR A 62 -14.02 5.19 -8.18
N SER A 63 -13.00 4.39 -8.52
CA SER A 63 -11.97 4.85 -9.46
C SER A 63 -12.48 4.78 -10.90
N ALA A 64 -13.61 5.45 -11.17
CA ALA A 64 -14.16 5.65 -12.51
C ALA A 64 -13.36 6.71 -13.29
N ALA A 65 -12.04 6.70 -13.14
CA ALA A 65 -11.16 7.49 -13.98
C ALA A 65 -10.88 6.63 -15.23
N ASP A 66 -11.42 7.09 -16.35
CA ASP A 66 -11.02 6.68 -17.70
C ASP A 66 -9.49 6.59 -17.77
N PHE A 67 -8.97 5.68 -18.60
CA PHE A 67 -7.53 5.52 -18.82
C PHE A 67 -6.87 6.88 -19.09
N GLN A 68 -6.17 7.43 -18.09
CA GLN A 68 -5.34 8.62 -18.23
C GLN A 68 -3.93 8.13 -18.59
N PRO A 69 -3.42 8.40 -19.80
CA PRO A 69 -2.05 8.06 -20.13
C PRO A 69 -1.10 8.75 -19.13
N LYS A 70 -0.12 7.99 -18.63
CA LYS A 70 0.88 8.45 -17.66
C LYS A 70 1.49 9.77 -18.14
N ARG A 71 1.26 10.86 -17.41
CA ARG A 71 1.80 12.17 -17.77
C ARG A 71 3.28 12.19 -17.39
N ILE A 72 4.11 12.94 -18.11
CA ILE A 72 5.54 13.10 -17.78
C ILE A 72 5.71 13.56 -16.31
N ASP A 73 4.73 14.30 -15.81
CA ASP A 73 4.65 14.80 -14.44
C ASP A 73 4.54 13.68 -13.38
N ASP A 74 4.01 12.49 -13.73
CA ASP A 74 3.86 11.38 -12.79
C ASP A 74 5.22 10.84 -12.32
N ASN A 75 6.21 10.77 -13.23
CA ASN A 75 7.55 10.32 -12.87
C ASN A 75 8.24 11.32 -11.93
N LYS A 76 7.97 12.62 -12.09
CA LYS A 76 8.49 13.65 -11.19
C LYS A 76 7.81 13.51 -9.83
N TYR A 77 6.48 13.45 -9.82
CA TYR A 77 5.69 13.26 -8.60
C TYR A 77 6.11 12.00 -7.81
N MET A 78 6.29 10.85 -8.48
CA MET A 78 6.72 9.61 -7.83
C MET A 78 8.05 9.77 -7.09
N ARG A 79 9.00 10.52 -7.67
CA ARG A 79 10.29 10.79 -7.05
C ARG A 79 10.16 11.79 -5.91
N ASP A 80 9.46 12.90 -6.16
CA ASP A 80 9.29 13.98 -5.17
C ASP A 80 8.57 13.48 -3.90
N MET A 81 7.62 12.55 -4.07
CA MET A 81 6.84 11.95 -2.97
C MET A 81 7.43 10.64 -2.43
N ALA A 82 8.59 10.19 -2.92
CA ALA A 82 9.17 8.89 -2.59
C ALA A 82 8.16 7.72 -2.66
N MET A 83 7.26 7.74 -3.66
CA MET A 83 6.11 6.82 -3.75
C MET A 83 6.52 5.35 -3.80
N CYS A 84 7.61 5.01 -4.50
CA CYS A 84 8.11 3.63 -4.55
C CYS A 84 8.53 3.15 -3.16
N SER A 85 9.32 3.93 -2.42
CA SER A 85 9.74 3.56 -1.06
C SER A 85 8.57 3.45 -0.08
N PHE A 86 7.56 4.32 -0.23
CA PHE A 86 6.33 4.23 0.55
C PHE A 86 5.58 2.91 0.28
N LEU A 87 5.37 2.55 -0.98
CA LEU A 87 4.68 1.32 -1.36
C LEU A 87 5.49 0.06 -1.00
N ASP A 88 6.80 0.10 -1.20
CA ASP A 88 7.70 -1.00 -0.85
C ASP A 88 7.65 -1.28 0.65
N GLY A 89 7.75 -0.24 1.50
CA GLY A 89 7.62 -0.38 2.95
C GLY A 89 6.30 -1.02 3.36
N TRP A 90 5.20 -0.60 2.74
CA TRP A 90 3.87 -1.12 3.03
C TRP A 90 3.71 -2.59 2.63
N ILE A 91 4.17 -2.96 1.44
CA ILE A 91 4.12 -4.34 0.94
C ILE A 91 5.03 -5.25 1.77
N LEU A 92 6.21 -4.78 2.17
CA LEU A 92 7.15 -5.56 2.96
C LEU A 92 6.62 -5.85 4.37
N GLU A 93 5.98 -4.89 5.03
CA GLU A 93 5.33 -5.14 6.33
C GLU A 93 4.09 -6.05 6.18
N LEU A 94 3.33 -5.93 5.08
CA LEU A 94 2.23 -6.86 4.80
C LEU A 94 2.76 -8.29 4.63
N LEU A 95 3.88 -8.45 3.92
CA LEU A 95 4.56 -9.73 3.70
C LEU A 95 5.17 -10.31 4.97
N ARG A 96 5.49 -9.47 5.94
CA ARG A 96 5.99 -9.88 7.26
C ARG A 96 4.87 -10.42 8.12
N GLU A 97 3.71 -9.76 8.16
CA GLU A 97 2.58 -10.17 9.01
C GLU A 97 1.69 -11.25 8.38
N ARG A 98 1.55 -11.25 7.05
CA ARG A 98 0.76 -12.21 6.26
C ARG A 98 -0.67 -12.47 6.79
N PRO A 99 -1.49 -11.44 7.01
CA PRO A 99 -2.88 -11.61 7.43
C PRO A 99 -3.66 -12.55 6.49
N GLY A 100 -4.41 -13.49 7.08
CA GLY A 100 -5.03 -14.61 6.37
C GLY A 100 -6.37 -14.25 5.74
N THR A 101 -7.15 -13.41 6.41
CA THR A 101 -8.50 -13.01 5.99
C THR A 101 -8.56 -11.60 5.43
N HIS A 102 -9.65 -11.27 4.73
CA HIS A 102 -9.87 -9.90 4.25
C HIS A 102 -9.95 -8.87 5.38
N LEU A 103 -10.64 -9.21 6.48
CA LEU A 103 -10.76 -8.33 7.65
C LEU A 103 -9.40 -8.04 8.27
N GLU A 104 -8.60 -9.08 8.54
CA GLU A 104 -7.24 -8.93 9.08
C GLU A 104 -6.34 -8.08 8.18
N ARG A 105 -6.50 -8.19 6.85
CA ARG A 105 -5.77 -7.35 5.88
C ARG A 105 -6.17 -5.89 6.00
N MET A 106 -7.47 -5.59 6.04
CA MET A 106 -7.96 -4.22 6.18
C MET A 106 -7.52 -3.59 7.50
N GLU A 107 -7.57 -4.35 8.60
CA GLU A 107 -7.04 -3.93 9.89
C GLU A 107 -5.53 -3.68 9.87
N PHE A 108 -4.77 -4.55 9.20
CA PHE A 108 -3.34 -4.35 8.96
C PHE A 108 -3.09 -3.03 8.22
N HIS A 109 -3.77 -2.80 7.08
CA HIS A 109 -3.59 -1.60 6.26
C HIS A 109 -3.85 -0.33 7.08
N LYS A 110 -4.94 -0.32 7.85
CA LYS A 110 -5.28 0.80 8.72
C LYS A 110 -4.20 1.03 9.78
N ARG A 111 -3.83 0.00 10.54
CA ARG A 111 -2.85 0.10 11.63
C ARG A 111 -1.47 0.55 11.13
N TYR A 112 -1.02 -0.01 10.00
CA TYR A 112 0.26 0.36 9.40
C TYR A 112 0.31 1.85 9.05
N LEU A 113 -0.72 2.35 8.37
CA LEU A 113 -0.79 3.76 7.96
C LEU A 113 -0.99 4.72 9.15
N GLU A 114 -1.75 4.31 10.18
CA GLU A 114 -1.87 5.08 11.43
C GLU A 114 -0.53 5.16 12.18
N GLY A 115 0.27 4.08 12.14
CA GLY A 115 1.64 4.08 12.66
C GLY A 115 2.53 5.10 11.95
N LEU A 116 2.54 5.08 10.62
CA LEU A 116 3.30 6.05 9.81
C LEU A 116 2.86 7.50 10.05
N GLN A 117 1.55 7.74 10.23
CA GLN A 117 1.03 9.07 10.52
C GLN A 117 1.55 9.56 11.89
N SER A 118 1.54 8.69 12.90
CA SER A 118 2.01 9.04 14.26
C SER A 118 3.52 9.32 14.32
N GLU A 119 4.32 8.61 13.53
CA GLU A 119 5.76 8.88 13.38
C GLU A 119 6.03 10.22 12.71
N SER A 120 5.19 10.62 11.74
CA SER A 120 5.30 11.92 11.09
C SER A 120 4.94 13.09 12.02
N ASP A 121 4.00 12.88 12.96
CA ASP A 121 3.55 13.90 13.91
C ASP A 121 4.51 14.09 15.10
N THR A 122 5.30 13.07 15.44
CA THR A 122 6.27 13.09 16.55
C THR A 122 7.66 13.60 16.15
N GLY A 123 7.90 13.84 14.87
CA GLY A 123 9.15 14.40 14.34
C GLY A 123 9.28 15.93 14.41
N LYS A 124 8.55 16.61 15.31
CA LYS A 124 8.63 18.07 15.55
C LYS A 124 9.39 18.43 16.82
#